data_AF-A0A0Q5ETF7-F1
#
_entry.id   AF-A0A0Q5ETF7-F1
#
_cell.length_a   1.000
_cell.length_b   1.000
_cell.length_c   1.000
_cell.angle_alpha   90.00
_cell.angle_beta   90.00
_cell.angle_gamma   90.00
#
_symmetry.space_group_name_H-M   'P 1'
#
loop_
_entity.id
_entity.type
_entity.pdbx_description
1 polymer ?
#
loop_
_entity_poly.entity_id
_entity_poly.type
_entity_poly.pdbx_seq_one_letter_code
_entity_poly.pdbx_strand_id
1 'polypeptide(L)'
;MSSLVTETPASQRLVETGAQPLCTLLDLTDLARVGFRGAQSAEYLLGRGFQLPEAPNRAVTQADGSHVARLSQTEYFILGSAADQGMRIADEEARWEMDHLANYLLPRQDSHAWLQLSGVAISEVMAKLCGVDLRPHAFGPGAVAQTSAARINVIVINVGAQLTPCFQILFDRCSRTYFKAALSDAMAEFS
;
A
#
# COMPACT_ATOMS: atom_id res chain seq x y z
N MET A 1 -34.36 11.13 52.98
CA MET A 1 -34.24 10.87 51.52
C MET A 1 -34.04 12.23 50.86
N SER A 2 -32.77 12.63 50.68
CA SER A 2 -32.41 13.92 50.08
C SER A 2 -31.82 13.64 48.70
N SER A 3 -32.56 13.98 47.65
CA SER A 3 -32.15 13.82 46.26
C SER A 3 -31.28 15.02 45.87
N LEU A 4 -29.97 14.80 45.78
CA LEU A 4 -29.05 15.75 45.16
C LEU A 4 -28.94 15.41 43.68
N VAL A 5 -29.44 16.33 42.85
CA VAL A 5 -29.22 16.37 41.40
C VAL A 5 -27.76 16.72 41.18
N THR A 6 -26.99 15.80 40.60
CA THR A 6 -25.65 16.08 40.08
C THR A 6 -25.73 16.25 38.57
N GLU A 7 -25.72 17.51 38.14
CA GLU A 7 -25.48 17.88 36.74
C GLU A 7 -24.11 17.36 36.30
N THR A 8 -24.10 16.58 35.22
CA THR A 8 -22.86 16.13 34.58
C THR A 8 -22.48 17.18 33.55
N PRO A 9 -21.33 17.87 33.64
CA PRO A 9 -20.94 18.80 32.60
C PRO A 9 -20.49 18.02 31.37
N ALA A 10 -21.14 18.31 30.25
CA ALA A 10 -20.72 17.86 28.93
C ALA A 10 -19.30 18.38 28.65
N SER A 11 -18.34 17.47 28.59
CA SER A 11 -16.97 17.77 28.14
C SER A 11 -17.01 18.08 26.66
N GLN A 12 -17.20 19.35 26.32
CA GLN A 12 -16.96 19.89 24.99
C GLN A 12 -15.47 19.80 24.72
N ARG A 13 -15.05 18.76 23.98
CA ARG A 13 -13.74 18.72 23.37
C ARG A 13 -13.65 19.88 22.38
N LEU A 14 -12.78 20.82 22.68
CA LEU A 14 -12.34 21.88 21.80
C LEU A 14 -11.85 21.22 20.50
N VAL A 15 -12.55 21.45 19.39
CA VAL A 15 -12.03 21.10 18.06
C VAL A 15 -10.90 22.09 17.80
N GLU A 16 -9.66 21.65 18.01
CA GLU A 16 -8.50 22.38 17.52
C GLU A 16 -8.62 22.44 16.00
N THR A 17 -8.93 23.63 15.49
CA THR A 17 -8.89 23.96 14.05
C THR A 17 -7.43 24.02 13.59
N GLY A 18 -6.71 22.91 13.70
CA GLY A 18 -5.43 22.73 13.02
C GLY A 18 -5.68 22.54 11.53
N ALA A 19 -4.88 23.18 10.69
CA ALA A 19 -4.86 22.87 9.27
C ALA A 19 -4.62 21.36 9.10
N GLN A 20 -5.51 20.66 8.40
CA GLN A 20 -5.28 19.25 8.10
C GLN A 20 -4.13 19.15 7.09
N PRO A 21 -3.14 18.28 7.33
CA PRO A 21 -2.02 18.13 6.41
C PRO A 21 -2.54 17.64 5.05
N LEU A 22 -2.00 18.19 3.95
CA LEU A 22 -2.46 17.84 2.60
C LEU A 22 -2.04 16.42 2.18
N CYS A 23 -1.09 15.83 2.92
CA CYS A 23 -0.67 14.45 2.78
C CYS A 23 -0.16 13.84 4.10
N THR A 24 -0.21 12.52 4.19
CA THR A 24 0.29 11.73 5.33
C THR A 24 1.11 10.54 4.84
N LEU A 25 2.06 10.11 5.67
CA LEU A 25 2.96 9.00 5.38
C LEU A 25 2.91 7.98 6.51
N LEU A 26 2.62 6.72 6.17
CA LEU A 26 2.61 5.60 7.10
C LEU A 26 3.65 4.56 6.66
N ASP A 27 4.41 4.04 7.62
CA ASP A 27 5.37 2.96 7.39
C ASP A 27 4.69 1.61 7.66
N LEU A 28 4.54 0.80 6.62
CA LEU A 28 3.90 -0.51 6.63
C LEU A 28 4.91 -1.63 6.38
N THR A 29 6.22 -1.33 6.51
CA THR A 29 7.30 -2.28 6.22
C THR A 29 7.20 -3.59 7.01
N ASP A 30 6.59 -3.56 8.19
CA ASP A 30 6.46 -4.76 9.04
C ASP A 30 5.20 -5.59 8.72
N LEU A 31 4.27 -5.09 7.90
CA LEU A 31 3.15 -5.89 7.41
C LEU A 31 3.61 -6.94 6.39
N ALA A 32 2.96 -8.10 6.42
CA ALA A 32 3.27 -9.20 5.53
C ALA A 32 3.05 -8.83 4.05
N ARG A 33 3.95 -9.31 3.19
CA ARG A 33 3.86 -9.17 1.73
C ARG A 33 4.60 -10.30 1.06
N VAL A 34 4.07 -10.79 -0.06
CA VAL A 34 4.60 -11.98 -0.73
C VAL A 34 4.38 -11.89 -2.23
N GLY A 35 5.32 -12.41 -3.01
CA GLY A 35 5.17 -12.52 -4.45
C GLY A 35 4.93 -13.97 -4.89
N PHE A 36 4.27 -14.12 -6.04
CA PHE A 36 4.13 -15.40 -6.72
C PHE A 36 4.49 -15.22 -8.18
N ARG A 37 5.26 -16.15 -8.75
CA ARG A 37 5.65 -16.10 -10.15
C ARG A 37 5.50 -17.46 -10.83
N GLY A 38 4.94 -17.45 -12.04
CA GLY A 38 4.87 -18.61 -12.92
C GLY A 38 3.55 -18.68 -13.66
N ALA A 39 3.49 -19.55 -14.67
CA ALA A 39 2.33 -19.68 -15.55
C ALA A 39 1.05 -20.13 -14.80
N GLN A 40 1.20 -20.80 -13.65
CA GLN A 40 0.09 -21.33 -12.85
C GLN A 40 -0.17 -20.51 -11.57
N SER A 41 0.54 -19.39 -11.35
CA SER A 41 0.31 -18.53 -10.17
C SER A 41 -1.09 -17.92 -10.16
N ALA A 42 -1.68 -17.62 -11.32
CA ALA A 42 -3.03 -17.09 -11.38
C ALA A 42 -4.07 -18.12 -10.90
N GLU A 43 -3.98 -19.36 -11.40
CA GLU A 43 -4.85 -20.47 -11.00
C GLU A 43 -4.70 -20.77 -9.50
N TYR A 44 -3.46 -20.83 -9.01
CA TYR A 44 -3.16 -20.98 -7.60
C TYR A 44 -3.87 -19.91 -6.76
N LEU A 45 -3.66 -18.63 -7.04
CA LEU A 45 -4.25 -17.55 -6.25
C LEU A 45 -5.79 -17.49 -6.32
N LEU A 46 -6.37 -17.78 -7.48
CA LEU A 46 -7.82 -17.89 -7.63
C LEU A 46 -8.38 -19.04 -6.77
N GLY A 47 -7.71 -20.19 -6.75
CA GLY A 47 -8.07 -21.33 -5.89
C GLY A 47 -7.98 -21.02 -4.39
N ARG A 48 -7.17 -20.02 -4.01
CA ARG A 48 -7.03 -19.50 -2.64
C ARG A 48 -8.02 -18.37 -2.31
N GLY A 49 -8.90 -18.02 -3.26
CA GLY A 49 -9.94 -17.01 -3.07
C GLY A 49 -9.47 -15.56 -3.20
N PHE A 50 -8.36 -15.31 -3.90
CA PHE A 50 -7.95 -13.95 -4.26
C PHE A 50 -8.63 -13.51 -5.56
N GLN A 51 -9.04 -12.24 -5.60
CA GLN A 51 -9.43 -11.56 -6.82
C GLN A 51 -8.19 -11.01 -7.52
N LEU A 52 -8.03 -11.30 -8.81
CA LEU A 52 -6.84 -10.95 -9.57
C LEU A 52 -7.10 -9.81 -10.55
N PRO A 53 -6.12 -8.91 -10.77
CA PRO A 53 -6.19 -7.94 -11.85
C PRO A 53 -6.15 -8.60 -13.23
N GLU A 54 -7.02 -8.17 -14.15
CA GLU A 54 -7.17 -8.77 -15.48
C GLU A 54 -5.93 -8.57 -16.39
N ALA A 55 -5.15 -7.51 -16.14
CA ALA A 55 -3.99 -7.14 -16.95
C ALA A 55 -2.75 -6.84 -16.08
N PRO A 56 -1.53 -6.97 -16.62
CA PRO A 56 -0.32 -6.45 -15.97
C PRO A 56 -0.42 -4.95 -15.67
N ASN A 57 0.37 -4.50 -14.70
CA ASN A 57 0.40 -3.12 -14.21
C ASN A 57 -0.95 -2.65 -13.63
N ARG A 58 -1.70 -3.60 -13.07
CA ARG A 58 -2.97 -3.34 -12.38
C ARG A 58 -2.98 -3.98 -11.00
N ALA A 59 -3.78 -3.43 -10.10
CA ALA A 59 -4.01 -3.95 -8.76
C ALA A 59 -5.50 -3.95 -8.40
N VAL A 60 -5.87 -4.86 -7.51
CA VAL A 60 -7.22 -5.01 -6.95
C VAL A 60 -7.12 -5.08 -5.43
N THR A 61 -7.86 -4.20 -4.75
CA THR A 61 -8.06 -4.27 -3.30
C THR A 61 -9.11 -5.33 -3.00
N GLN A 62 -8.76 -6.26 -2.11
CA GLN A 62 -9.63 -7.35 -1.67
C GLN A 62 -10.61 -6.85 -0.60
N ALA A 63 -11.65 -7.64 -0.32
CA ALA A 63 -12.65 -7.31 0.71
C ALA A 63 -12.08 -7.20 2.14
N ASP A 64 -10.96 -7.87 2.42
CA ASP A 64 -10.27 -7.80 3.71
C ASP A 64 -9.26 -6.63 3.82
N GLY A 65 -9.15 -5.82 2.76
CA GLY A 65 -8.22 -4.70 2.68
C GLY A 65 -6.81 -5.06 2.20
N SER A 66 -6.51 -6.34 1.93
CA SER A 66 -5.26 -6.71 1.26
C SER A 66 -5.27 -6.24 -0.20
N HIS A 67 -4.10 -6.16 -0.83
CA HIS A 67 -3.98 -5.73 -2.22
C HIS A 67 -3.26 -6.79 -3.05
N VAL A 68 -3.80 -7.09 -4.23
CA VAL A 68 -3.15 -7.97 -5.21
C VAL A 68 -2.77 -7.13 -6.42
N ALA A 69 -1.47 -6.96 -6.67
CA ALA A 69 -0.92 -6.34 -7.86
C ALA A 69 -0.41 -7.39 -8.85
N ARG A 70 -0.68 -7.20 -10.13
CA ARG A 70 -0.12 -8.01 -11.22
C ARG A 70 1.01 -7.22 -11.87
N LEU A 71 2.26 -7.60 -11.59
CA LEU A 71 3.45 -6.87 -12.02
C LEU A 71 3.85 -7.23 -13.46
N SER A 72 3.62 -8.47 -13.87
CA SER A 72 3.88 -8.91 -15.24
C SER A 72 2.83 -9.92 -15.68
N GLN A 73 3.04 -10.58 -16.82
CA GLN A 73 2.11 -11.60 -17.30
C GLN A 73 1.94 -12.76 -16.32
N THR A 74 2.99 -13.09 -15.57
CA THR A 74 3.04 -14.27 -14.70
C THR A 74 3.56 -13.93 -13.31
N GLU A 75 3.49 -12.67 -12.87
CA GLU A 75 3.97 -12.25 -11.55
C GLU A 75 2.93 -11.44 -10.81
N TYR A 76 2.65 -11.89 -9.59
CA TYR A 76 1.73 -11.26 -8.66
C TYR A 76 2.48 -10.84 -7.41
N PHE A 77 2.07 -9.73 -6.81
CA PHE A 77 2.58 -9.20 -5.56
C PHE A 77 1.43 -8.86 -4.65
N ILE A 78 1.38 -9.50 -3.50
CA ILE A 78 0.29 -9.40 -2.54
C ILE A 78 0.77 -8.64 -1.31
N LEU A 79 -0.01 -7.65 -0.91
CA LEU A 79 0.23 -6.82 0.28
C LEU A 79 -0.82 -7.15 1.33
N GLY A 80 -0.40 -7.37 2.57
CA GLY A 80 -1.28 -7.60 3.71
C GLY A 80 -2.16 -6.41 4.05
N SER A 81 -3.17 -6.65 4.89
CA SER A 81 -4.06 -5.60 5.38
C SER A 81 -3.61 -5.13 6.75
N ALA A 82 -3.81 -3.84 7.05
CA ALA A 82 -3.68 -3.36 8.43
C ALA A 82 -4.80 -3.93 9.33
N ALA A 83 -5.95 -4.32 8.76
CA ALA A 83 -7.11 -4.81 9.50
C ALA A 83 -6.84 -6.13 10.23
N ASP A 84 -6.01 -7.01 9.64
CA ASP A 84 -5.61 -8.30 10.21
C ASP A 84 -4.11 -8.37 10.52
N GLN A 85 -3.42 -7.22 10.55
CA GLN A 85 -1.97 -7.12 10.71
C GLN A 85 -1.18 -7.98 9.70
N GLY A 86 -1.75 -8.25 8.52
CA GLY A 86 -1.14 -9.05 7.46
C GLY A 86 -1.17 -10.56 7.72
N MET A 87 -1.89 -11.04 8.74
CA MET A 87 -1.92 -12.46 9.11
C MET A 87 -2.33 -13.36 7.94
N ARG A 88 -3.36 -12.98 7.14
CA ARG A 88 -3.77 -13.78 5.99
C ARG A 88 -2.63 -14.02 5.00
N ILE A 89 -1.82 -13.00 4.74
CA ILE A 89 -0.73 -13.06 3.76
C ILE A 89 0.48 -13.81 4.31
N ALA A 90 0.78 -13.65 5.61
CA ALA A 90 1.78 -14.47 6.29
C ALA A 90 1.41 -15.96 6.28
N ASP A 91 0.13 -16.28 6.56
CA ASP A 91 -0.40 -17.64 6.45
C ASP A 91 -0.29 -18.20 5.03
N GLU A 92 -0.55 -17.38 4.01
CA GLU A 92 -0.46 -17.79 2.62
C GLU A 92 0.99 -18.10 2.21
N GLU A 93 1.95 -17.28 2.65
CA GLU A 93 3.39 -17.54 2.46
C GLU A 93 3.82 -18.83 3.17
N ALA A 94 3.39 -19.03 4.42
CA ALA A 94 3.77 -20.19 5.23
C ALA A 94 3.15 -21.52 4.75
N ARG A 95 1.98 -21.48 4.12
CA ARG A 95 1.28 -22.66 3.59
C ARG A 95 1.75 -23.06 2.20
N TRP A 96 2.52 -22.22 1.52
CA TRP A 96 3.02 -22.56 0.19
C TRP A 96 4.06 -23.68 0.29
N GLU A 97 3.92 -24.67 -0.57
CA GLU A 97 4.87 -25.77 -0.71
C GLU A 97 5.30 -25.88 -2.17
N MET A 98 6.56 -26.26 -2.38
CA MET A 98 7.06 -26.53 -3.72
C MET A 98 6.40 -27.80 -4.26
N ASP A 99 5.77 -27.70 -5.42
CA ASP A 99 5.19 -28.83 -6.13
C ASP A 99 5.61 -28.85 -7.62
N HIS A 100 4.88 -29.60 -8.44
CA HIS A 100 5.16 -29.71 -9.88
C HIS A 100 4.56 -28.56 -10.71
N LEU A 101 3.79 -27.65 -10.10
CA LEU A 101 3.17 -26.54 -10.78
C LEU A 101 4.19 -25.40 -10.97
N ALA A 102 4.10 -24.69 -12.08
CA ALA A 102 4.82 -23.46 -12.35
C ALA A 102 4.23 -22.30 -11.53
N ASN A 103 4.37 -22.38 -10.21
CA ASN A 103 3.99 -21.37 -9.23
C ASN A 103 5.05 -21.28 -8.12
N TYR A 104 5.94 -20.30 -8.23
CA TYR A 104 7.06 -20.11 -7.34
C TYR A 104 6.79 -18.97 -6.37
N LEU A 105 6.93 -19.25 -5.08
CA LEU A 105 6.92 -18.26 -4.02
C LEU A 105 8.13 -17.33 -4.15
N LEU A 106 7.90 -16.04 -4.01
CA LEU A 106 8.92 -15.01 -3.94
C LEU A 106 8.80 -14.35 -2.56
N PRO A 107 9.60 -14.74 -1.56
CA PRO A 107 9.63 -14.07 -0.27
C PRO A 107 9.96 -12.59 -0.46
N ARG A 108 9.08 -11.69 0.02
CA ARG A 108 9.25 -10.24 -0.18
C ARG A 108 9.51 -9.46 1.10
N GLN A 109 9.39 -10.09 2.27
CA GLN A 109 9.50 -9.43 3.57
C GLN A 109 10.84 -8.71 3.77
N ASP A 110 11.96 -9.35 3.40
CA ASP A 110 13.28 -8.73 3.54
C ASP A 110 13.73 -7.93 2.31
N SER A 111 13.06 -8.10 1.17
CA SER A 111 13.45 -7.44 -0.08
C SER A 111 12.91 -6.02 -0.23
N HIS A 112 11.67 -5.77 0.21
CA HIS A 112 11.02 -4.48 0.03
C HIS A 112 10.74 -3.81 1.37
N ALA A 113 10.97 -2.52 1.52
CA ALA A 113 10.23 -1.68 2.46
C ALA A 113 8.90 -1.25 1.83
N TRP A 114 7.95 -0.82 2.66
CA TRP A 114 6.62 -0.43 2.21
C TRP A 114 6.15 0.81 2.96
N LEU A 115 5.87 1.88 2.21
CA LEU A 115 5.25 3.10 2.71
C LEU A 115 3.89 3.33 2.05
N GLN A 116 2.93 3.83 2.80
CA GLN A 116 1.66 4.34 2.29
C GLN A 116 1.68 5.86 2.32
N LEU A 117 1.47 6.48 1.16
CA LEU A 117 1.32 7.93 1.00
C LEU A 117 -0.13 8.25 0.66
N SER A 118 -0.82 9.02 1.51
CA SER A 118 -2.24 9.35 1.35
C SER A 118 -2.47 10.86 1.39
N GLY A 119 -3.51 11.35 0.72
CA GLY A 119 -3.90 12.77 0.75
C GLY A 119 -4.09 13.38 -0.63
N VAL A 120 -4.50 14.64 -0.68
CA VAL A 120 -4.85 15.32 -1.94
C VAL A 120 -3.63 15.74 -2.75
N ALA A 121 -2.48 15.93 -2.09
CA ALA A 121 -1.24 16.42 -2.73
C ALA A 121 -0.23 15.32 -3.10
N ILE A 122 -0.63 14.05 -3.08
CA ILE A 122 0.33 12.93 -3.22
C ILE A 122 0.97 12.84 -4.62
N SER A 123 0.25 13.26 -5.65
CA SER A 123 0.78 13.29 -7.02
C SER A 123 1.84 14.39 -7.17
N GLU A 124 1.64 15.55 -6.55
CA GLU A 124 2.55 16.69 -6.52
C GLU A 124 3.82 16.36 -5.73
N VAL A 125 3.67 15.73 -4.54
CA VAL A 125 4.79 15.22 -3.75
C VAL A 125 5.63 14.25 -4.58
N MET A 126 5.00 13.27 -5.24
CA MET A 126 5.72 12.28 -6.03
C MET A 126 6.34 12.86 -7.30
N ALA A 127 5.80 13.93 -7.87
CA ALA A 127 6.38 14.59 -9.04
C ALA A 127 7.78 15.19 -8.76
N LYS A 128 8.09 15.50 -7.49
CA LYS A 128 9.44 15.92 -7.06
C LYS A 128 10.47 14.78 -7.12
N LEU A 129 10.00 13.53 -7.08
CA LEU A 129 10.85 12.34 -6.89
C LEU A 129 10.83 11.38 -8.07
N CYS A 130 9.73 11.33 -8.83
CA CYS A 130 9.44 10.35 -9.87
C CYS A 130 9.10 11.03 -11.20
N GLY A 131 9.62 10.48 -12.30
CA GLY A 131 9.36 11.00 -13.66
C GLY A 131 8.08 10.49 -14.33
N VAL A 132 7.35 9.58 -13.68
CA VAL A 132 6.07 9.07 -14.19
C VAL A 132 4.95 10.04 -13.82
N ASP A 133 4.01 10.25 -14.74
CA ASP A 133 2.81 11.03 -14.45
C ASP A 133 1.86 10.25 -13.54
N LEU A 134 1.87 10.60 -12.25
CA LEU A 134 1.03 9.99 -11.22
C LEU A 134 -0.27 10.77 -10.95
N ARG A 135 -0.67 11.68 -11.85
CA ARG A 135 -1.93 12.43 -11.71
C ARG A 135 -3.13 11.54 -12.04
N PRO A 136 -4.33 11.81 -11.49
CA PRO A 136 -5.50 10.93 -11.64
C PRO A 136 -5.91 10.57 -13.07
N HIS A 137 -5.63 11.44 -14.05
CA HIS A 137 -5.97 11.19 -15.46
C HIS A 137 -5.02 10.19 -16.14
N ALA A 138 -3.78 10.06 -15.66
CA ALA A 138 -2.78 9.15 -16.21
C ALA A 138 -2.61 7.88 -15.35
N PHE A 139 -2.72 8.02 -14.03
CA PHE A 139 -2.49 6.97 -13.04
C PHE A 139 -3.70 6.78 -12.12
N GLY A 140 -4.82 6.35 -12.72
CA GLY A 140 -6.08 6.16 -12.02
C GLY A 140 -6.07 4.98 -11.02
N PRO A 141 -7.18 4.80 -10.26
CA PRO A 141 -7.30 3.72 -9.29
C PRO A 141 -6.97 2.34 -9.86
N GLY A 142 -6.25 1.55 -9.09
CA GLY A 142 -5.74 0.24 -9.46
C GLY A 142 -4.57 0.26 -10.43
N ALA A 143 -4.02 1.41 -10.82
CA ALA A 143 -2.82 1.45 -11.67
C ALA A 143 -1.57 1.08 -10.86
N VAL A 144 -0.63 0.40 -11.51
CA VAL A 144 0.68 0.04 -10.95
C VAL A 144 1.78 0.53 -11.87
N ALA A 145 2.82 1.14 -11.31
CA ALA A 145 4.01 1.56 -12.05
C ALA A 145 5.26 0.98 -11.38
N GLN A 146 6.03 0.19 -12.14
CA GLN A 146 7.40 -0.16 -11.79
C GLN A 146 8.31 0.91 -12.40
N THR A 147 8.90 1.74 -11.56
CA THR A 147 9.57 2.98 -11.96
C THR A 147 10.76 3.30 -11.05
N SER A 148 11.35 4.47 -11.23
CA SER A 148 12.33 5.04 -10.31
C SER A 148 11.75 6.25 -9.59
N ALA A 149 11.99 6.34 -8.28
CA ALA A 149 11.75 7.54 -7.49
C ALA A 149 12.95 7.77 -6.55
N ALA A 150 13.38 9.02 -6.39
CA ALA A 150 14.58 9.35 -5.60
C ALA A 150 15.82 8.51 -6.01
N ARG A 151 16.00 8.27 -7.32
CA ARG A 151 17.09 7.46 -7.90
C ARG A 151 17.14 5.99 -7.50
N ILE A 152 16.08 5.44 -6.91
CA ILE A 152 15.97 4.00 -6.61
C ILE A 152 14.76 3.38 -7.30
N ASN A 153 14.80 2.07 -7.51
CA ASN A 153 13.68 1.32 -8.07
C ASN A 153 12.53 1.26 -7.06
N VAL A 154 11.33 1.63 -7.51
CA VAL A 154 10.11 1.61 -6.73
C VAL A 154 8.96 0.99 -7.51
N ILE A 155 8.01 0.41 -6.79
CA ILE A 155 6.70 0.01 -7.28
C ILE A 155 5.68 0.93 -6.62
N VAL A 156 4.96 1.69 -7.43
CA VAL A 156 3.86 2.54 -6.97
C VAL A 156 2.56 1.86 -7.35
N ILE A 157 1.63 1.72 -6.40
CA ILE A 157 0.31 1.13 -6.61
C ILE A 157 -0.72 2.14 -6.16
N ASN A 158 -1.62 2.57 -7.05
CA ASN A 158 -2.74 3.41 -6.68
C ASN A 158 -3.88 2.56 -6.14
N VAL A 159 -4.07 2.58 -4.82
CA VAL A 159 -5.18 1.90 -4.14
C VAL A 159 -6.26 2.88 -3.69
N GLY A 160 -6.05 4.19 -3.92
CA GLY A 160 -6.97 5.25 -3.56
C GLY A 160 -8.12 5.41 -4.53
N ALA A 161 -9.16 6.10 -4.07
CA ALA A 161 -10.24 6.61 -4.92
C ALA A 161 -9.97 8.08 -5.27
N GLN A 162 -10.73 8.63 -6.21
CA GLN A 162 -10.58 10.04 -6.62
C GLN A 162 -10.68 11.02 -5.45
N LEU A 163 -11.53 10.74 -4.46
CA LEU A 163 -11.73 11.59 -3.28
C LEU A 163 -10.76 11.26 -2.13
N THR A 164 -10.09 10.11 -2.18
CA THR A 164 -9.16 9.64 -1.15
C THR A 164 -7.92 9.05 -1.81
N PRO A 165 -7.05 9.89 -2.41
CA PRO A 165 -5.88 9.39 -3.11
C PRO A 165 -4.94 8.68 -2.14
N CYS A 166 -4.42 7.53 -2.56
CA CYS A 166 -3.59 6.67 -1.75
C CYS A 166 -2.65 5.83 -2.62
N PHE A 167 -1.35 5.99 -2.41
CA PHE A 167 -0.31 5.19 -3.04
C PHE A 167 0.32 4.24 -2.04
N GLN A 168 0.45 2.98 -2.42
CA GLN A 168 1.39 2.05 -1.80
C GLN A 168 2.70 2.11 -2.57
N ILE A 169 3.81 2.38 -1.86
CA ILE A 169 5.13 2.57 -2.45
C ILE A 169 6.06 1.52 -1.86
N LEU A 170 6.55 0.63 -2.71
CA LEU A 170 7.43 -0.47 -2.35
C LEU A 170 8.78 -0.32 -3.03
N PHE A 171 9.86 -0.55 -2.30
CA PHE A 171 11.21 -0.26 -2.76
C PHE A 171 12.22 -1.06 -1.92
N ASP A 172 13.48 -1.10 -2.33
CA ASP A 172 14.51 -1.87 -1.61
C ASP A 172 14.55 -1.57 -0.10
N ARG A 173 14.48 -2.63 0.74
CA ARG A 173 14.37 -2.48 2.20
C ARG A 173 15.59 -1.80 2.82
N CYS A 174 16.79 -2.05 2.28
CA CYS A 174 18.02 -1.41 2.74
C CYS A 174 18.00 0.11 2.53
N SER A 175 17.21 0.57 1.55
CA SER A 175 17.04 1.99 1.22
C SER A 175 15.94 2.69 2.05
N ARG A 176 15.33 2.03 3.05
CA ARG A 176 14.21 2.57 3.86
C ARG A 176 14.47 3.95 4.43
N THR A 177 15.57 4.13 5.15
CA THR A 177 15.89 5.41 5.80
C THR A 177 16.08 6.52 4.77
N TYR A 178 16.81 6.22 3.69
CA TYR A 178 17.07 7.16 2.61
C TYR A 178 15.78 7.61 1.92
N PHE A 179 14.97 6.65 1.46
CA PHE A 179 13.75 6.97 0.71
C PHE A 179 12.71 7.68 1.58
N LYS A 180 12.55 7.26 2.84
CA LYS A 180 11.66 7.93 3.79
C LYS A 180 12.07 9.38 4.01
N ALA A 181 13.37 9.66 4.18
CA ALA A 181 13.87 11.02 4.32
C ALA A 181 13.61 11.88 3.07
N ALA A 182 13.88 11.33 1.88
CA ALA A 182 13.60 12.03 0.61
C ALA A 182 12.11 12.31 0.42
N LEU A 183 11.24 11.36 0.82
CA LEU A 183 9.80 11.53 0.73
C LEU A 183 9.28 12.56 1.75
N SER A 184 9.78 12.54 2.99
CA SER A 184 9.43 13.55 4.00
C SER A 184 9.89 14.95 3.60
N ASP A 185 11.07 15.10 2.99
CA ASP A 185 11.53 16.38 2.44
C ASP A 185 10.61 16.86 1.30
N ALA A 186 10.19 15.95 0.41
CA ALA A 186 9.23 16.28 -0.64
C ALA A 186 7.87 16.72 -0.08
N MET A 187 7.41 16.11 1.02
CA MET A 187 6.16 16.43 1.72
C MET A 187 6.19 17.76 2.48
N ALA A 188 7.35 18.29 2.85
CA ALA A 188 7.46 19.46 3.74
C ALA A 188 6.77 20.73 3.20
N GLU A 189 6.59 20.83 1.88
CA GLU A 189 5.85 21.93 1.22
C GLU A 189 4.31 21.80 1.34
N PHE A 190 3.82 20.66 1.84
CA PHE A 190 2.41 20.26 1.86
C PHE A 190 1.90 19.89 3.27
N SER A 191 2.75 20.06 4.28
CA SER A 191 2.49 19.75 5.69
C SER A 191 2.09 20.97 6.51
#